data_AF-A0A6C1B658-F1
#
_entry.id   AF-A0A6C1B658-F1
#
_cell.length_a   1.000
_cell.length_b   1.000
_cell.length_c   1.000
_cell.angle_alpha   90.00
_cell.angle_beta   90.00
_cell.angle_gamma   90.00
#
_symmetry.space_group_name_H-M   'P 1'
#
loop_
_entity.id
_entity.type
_entity.pdbx_description
1 polymer ?
#
loop_
_entity_poly.entity_id
_entity_poly.type
_entity_poly.pdbx_seq_one_letter_code
_entity_poly.pdbx_strand_id
1 'polypeptide(L)'
;MRRTILAVLIGASVLGAGPLQAAGPLLSPAGIAYMKAEEHRIDRQFATRAAQLGGVPVSVVLDGMPRGPRITDTGQRIIQVIERHTGGALSRDVRAGIQAADDERKAALARAREEAARR
;
A
#
# COMPACT_ATOMS: atom_id res chain seq x y z
N MET A 1 53.54 31.64 -26.61
CA MET A 1 54.62 31.69 -25.60
C MET A 1 54.01 31.91 -24.22
N ARG A 2 54.58 31.24 -23.20
CA ARG A 2 54.41 31.43 -21.75
C ARG A 2 53.20 30.76 -21.05
N ARG A 3 53.48 29.51 -20.64
CA ARG A 3 52.92 28.78 -19.49
C ARG A 3 53.34 29.47 -18.18
N THR A 4 52.44 29.72 -17.22
CA THR A 4 52.82 29.88 -15.79
C THR A 4 51.62 29.75 -14.83
N ILE A 5 51.62 28.67 -14.01
CA ILE A 5 51.31 28.54 -12.56
C ILE A 5 49.88 28.90 -12.07
N LEU A 6 49.04 27.92 -11.70
CA LEU A 6 48.88 27.27 -10.36
C LEU A 6 48.36 28.21 -9.25
N ALA A 7 47.13 27.97 -8.79
CA ALA A 7 46.71 28.25 -7.41
C ALA A 7 45.56 27.32 -7.03
N VAL A 8 45.93 26.20 -6.39
CA VAL A 8 45.05 25.36 -5.57
C VAL A 8 44.98 26.00 -4.19
N LEU A 9 43.77 26.23 -3.66
CA LEU A 9 43.44 26.46 -2.24
C LEU A 9 41.91 26.37 -2.10
N ILE A 10 41.36 25.22 -1.69
CA ILE A 10 40.90 24.90 -0.32
C ILE A 10 39.84 25.90 0.18
N GLY A 11 38.61 25.40 0.42
CA GLY A 11 37.57 26.18 1.09
C GLY A 11 36.30 25.39 1.39
N ALA A 12 36.34 24.62 2.48
CA ALA A 12 35.21 24.24 3.34
C ALA A 12 33.98 23.60 2.67
N SER A 13 33.99 22.26 2.62
CA SER A 13 32.77 21.45 2.59
C SER A 13 31.99 21.70 3.88
N VAL A 14 30.97 22.56 3.83
CA VAL A 14 29.94 22.64 4.87
C VAL A 14 29.19 21.32 4.84
N LEU A 15 29.35 20.53 5.90
CA LEU A 15 28.47 19.44 6.26
C LEU A 15 27.06 20.02 6.44
N GLY A 16 26.29 20.06 5.36
CA GLY A 16 24.86 20.30 5.41
C GLY A 16 24.21 19.13 6.12
N ALA A 17 23.97 19.29 7.43
CA ALA A 17 23.00 18.50 8.15
C ALA A 17 21.64 18.68 7.46
N GLY A 18 21.30 17.76 6.57
CA GLY A 18 19.97 17.70 5.97
C GLY A 18 18.93 17.61 7.09
N PRO A 19 17.76 18.26 6.95
CA PRO A 19 16.73 18.19 7.95
C PRO A 19 16.38 16.71 8.16
N LEU A 20 16.60 16.23 9.40
CA LEU A 20 16.02 14.99 9.89
C LEU A 20 14.52 15.07 9.61
N GLN A 21 14.07 14.37 8.57
CA GLN A 21 12.67 14.16 8.31
C GLN A 21 12.10 13.57 9.59
N ALA A 22 11.30 14.36 10.29
CA ALA A 22 10.64 13.96 11.52
C ALA A 22 9.93 12.63 11.24
N ALA A 23 10.42 11.55 11.84
CA ALA A 23 9.70 10.30 11.87
C ALA A 23 8.32 10.63 12.45
N GLY A 24 7.26 10.39 11.68
CA GLY A 24 5.89 10.60 12.15
C GLY A 24 5.69 9.87 13.49
N PRO A 25 4.74 10.31 14.33
CA PRO A 25 4.53 9.72 15.65
C PRO A 25 4.42 8.19 15.52
N LEU A 26 5.34 7.47 16.19
CA LEU A 26 5.26 6.02 16.26
C LEU A 26 3.95 5.67 16.98
N LEU A 27 3.14 4.79 16.37
CA LEU A 27 1.89 4.35 16.97
C LEU A 27 2.16 3.77 18.37
N SER A 28 1.27 4.06 19.32
CA SER A 28 1.29 3.40 20.63
C SER A 28 1.10 1.88 20.47
N PRO A 29 1.50 1.05 21.44
CA PRO A 29 1.21 -0.39 21.39
C PRO A 29 -0.28 -0.70 21.21
N ALA A 30 -1.16 0.11 21.80
CA ALA A 30 -2.61 0.01 21.62
C ALA A 30 -3.04 0.37 20.18
N GLY A 31 -2.46 1.42 19.61
CA GLY A 31 -2.65 1.82 18.21
C GLY A 31 -2.17 0.75 17.22
N ILE A 32 -1.02 0.11 17.49
CA ILE A 32 -0.49 -1.00 16.66
C ILE A 32 -1.43 -2.21 16.69
N ALA A 33 -1.87 -2.62 17.89
CA ALA A 33 -2.79 -3.74 18.05
C ALA A 33 -4.12 -3.47 17.35
N TYR A 34 -4.64 -2.24 17.48
CA TYR A 34 -5.84 -1.79 16.78
C TYR A 34 -5.65 -1.85 15.27
N MET A 35 -4.60 -1.23 14.74
CA MET A 35 -4.32 -1.19 13.30
C MET A 35 -4.24 -2.61 12.71
N LYS A 36 -3.57 -3.55 13.39
CA LYS A 36 -3.47 -4.94 12.92
C LYS A 36 -4.84 -5.62 12.88
N ALA A 37 -5.64 -5.48 13.94
CA ALA A 37 -6.99 -6.06 13.97
C ALA A 37 -7.89 -5.49 12.86
N GLU A 38 -7.77 -4.18 12.64
CA GLU A 38 -8.60 -3.44 11.70
C GLU A 38 -8.20 -3.71 10.25
N GLU A 39 -6.90 -3.81 9.96
CA GLU A 39 -6.38 -4.28 8.66
C GLU A 39 -6.94 -5.66 8.32
N HIS A 40 -6.86 -6.63 9.24
CA HIS A 40 -7.43 -7.96 9.04
C HIS A 40 -8.95 -7.93 8.80
N ARG A 41 -9.68 -7.05 9.49
CA ARG A 41 -11.13 -6.90 9.32
C ARG A 41 -11.47 -6.35 7.94
N ILE A 42 -10.80 -5.26 7.55
CA ILE A 42 -10.99 -4.56 6.27
C ILE A 42 -10.63 -5.46 5.10
N ASP A 43 -9.49 -6.17 5.18
CA ASP A 43 -9.04 -7.07 4.12
C ASP A 43 -10.00 -8.26 3.93
N ARG A 44 -10.55 -8.82 5.01
CA ARG A 44 -11.59 -9.87 4.92
C ARG A 44 -12.89 -9.37 4.29
N GLN A 45 -13.29 -8.13 4.58
CA GLN A 45 -14.48 -7.53 3.97
C GLN A 45 -14.29 -7.32 2.48
N PHE A 46 -13.15 -6.77 2.08
CA PHE A 46 -12.79 -6.63 0.67
C PHE A 46 -12.75 -7.99 -0.03
N ALA A 47 -12.08 -8.99 0.55
CA ALA A 47 -11.99 -10.32 -0.05
C ALA A 47 -13.37 -10.97 -0.24
N THR A 48 -14.25 -10.86 0.75
CA THR A 48 -15.64 -11.33 0.65
C THR A 48 -16.39 -10.65 -0.49
N ARG A 49 -16.29 -9.32 -0.59
CA ARG A 49 -17.00 -8.56 -1.63
C ARG A 49 -16.47 -8.87 -3.03
N ALA A 50 -15.15 -8.94 -3.20
CA ALA A 50 -14.54 -9.28 -4.47
C ALA A 50 -14.88 -10.71 -4.92
N ALA A 51 -14.96 -11.66 -3.98
CA ALA A 51 -15.37 -13.03 -4.26
C ALA A 51 -16.84 -13.10 -4.74
N GLN A 52 -17.74 -12.35 -4.09
CA GLN A 52 -19.14 -12.24 -4.50
C GLN A 52 -19.28 -11.64 -5.91
N LEU A 53 -18.55 -10.55 -6.19
CA LEU A 53 -18.55 -9.91 -7.50
C LEU A 53 -17.99 -10.83 -8.60
N GLY A 54 -16.91 -11.55 -8.29
CA GLY A 54 -16.25 -12.46 -9.22
C GLY A 54 -16.91 -13.83 -9.37
N GLY A 55 -17.91 -14.16 -8.54
CA GLY A 55 -18.56 -15.47 -8.54
C GLY A 55 -17.62 -16.62 -8.16
N VAL A 56 -16.64 -16.38 -7.29
CA VAL A 56 -15.64 -17.38 -6.87
C VAL A 56 -15.63 -17.58 -5.36
N PRO A 57 -15.04 -18.69 -4.85
CA PRO A 57 -14.81 -18.86 -3.43
C PRO A 57 -13.90 -17.76 -2.86
N VAL A 58 -14.16 -17.34 -1.61
CA VAL A 58 -13.32 -16.34 -0.90
C VAL A 58 -11.86 -16.78 -0.78
N SER A 59 -11.60 -18.09 -0.67
CA SER A 59 -10.23 -18.64 -0.62
C SER A 59 -9.39 -18.22 -1.84
N VAL A 60 -9.98 -18.22 -3.04
CA VAL A 60 -9.31 -17.80 -4.29
C VAL A 60 -8.85 -16.36 -4.19
N VAL A 61 -9.69 -15.48 -3.62
CA VAL A 61 -9.36 -14.06 -3.45
C VAL A 61 -8.28 -13.88 -2.37
N LEU A 62 -8.38 -14.61 -1.26
CA LEU A 62 -7.39 -14.54 -0.17
C LEU A 62 -5.99 -15.00 -0.63
N ASP A 63 -5.88 -15.94 -1.56
CA ASP A 63 -4.59 -16.32 -2.17
C ASP A 63 -3.97 -15.17 -2.99
N GLY A 64 -4.82 -14.29 -3.51
CA GLY A 64 -4.43 -13.08 -4.22
C GLY A 64 -4.03 -11.92 -3.31
N MET A 65 -4.43 -11.92 -2.03
CA MET A 65 -4.19 -10.80 -1.12
C MET A 65 -2.69 -10.62 -0.81
N PRO A 66 -2.20 -9.37 -0.73
CA PRO A 66 -0.82 -9.11 -0.38
C PRO A 66 -0.54 -9.54 1.07
N ARG A 67 0.59 -10.23 1.28
CA ARG A 67 1.12 -10.51 2.61
C ARG A 67 2.06 -9.38 3.01
N GLY A 68 1.50 -8.34 3.63
CA GLY A 68 2.23 -7.17 4.13
C GLY A 68 2.20 -5.94 3.23
N PRO A 69 2.89 -4.85 3.61
CA PRO A 69 2.83 -3.56 2.95
C PRO A 69 3.59 -3.59 1.62
N ARG A 70 2.93 -4.07 0.57
CA ARG A 70 3.45 -4.02 -0.80
C ARG A 70 2.82 -2.84 -1.53
N ILE A 71 3.63 -2.09 -2.27
CA ILE A 71 3.15 -1.15 -3.29
C ILE A 71 2.66 -2.01 -4.45
N THR A 72 1.44 -2.50 -4.35
CA THR A 72 0.79 -3.30 -5.40
C THR A 72 -0.65 -2.85 -5.48
N ASP A 73 -1.15 -2.68 -6.69
CA ASP A 73 -2.58 -2.47 -6.92
C ASP A 73 -3.31 -3.78 -6.57
N THR A 74 -3.82 -3.84 -5.34
CA THR A 74 -4.52 -5.03 -4.81
C THR A 74 -5.75 -5.35 -5.66
N GLY A 75 -6.52 -4.34 -6.08
CA GLY A 75 -7.68 -4.52 -6.95
C GLY A 75 -7.30 -5.24 -8.25
N GLN A 76 -6.29 -4.75 -8.97
CA GLN A 76 -5.82 -5.37 -10.20
C GLN A 76 -5.27 -6.79 -9.98
N ARG A 77 -4.54 -7.01 -8.88
CA ARG A 77 -4.03 -8.34 -8.54
C ARG A 77 -5.16 -9.33 -8.32
N ILE A 78 -6.21 -8.93 -7.58
CA ILE A 78 -7.38 -9.79 -7.35
C ILE A 78 -8.12 -10.08 -8.66
N ILE A 79 -8.31 -9.09 -9.52
CA ILE A 79 -8.90 -9.30 -10.86
C ILE A 79 -8.13 -10.39 -11.60
N GLN A 80 -6.79 -10.28 -11.69
CA GLN A 80 -5.97 -11.27 -12.39
C GLN A 80 -6.03 -12.66 -11.73
N VAL A 81 -6.13 -12.74 -10.41
CA VAL A 81 -6.27 -14.01 -9.69
C VAL A 81 -7.60 -14.69 -10.04
N ILE A 82 -8.69 -13.93 -10.04
CA ILE A 82 -10.01 -14.43 -10.40
C ILE A 82 -10.04 -14.83 -11.88
N GLU A 83 -9.53 -14.01 -12.79
CA GLU A 83 -9.48 -14.31 -14.23
C GLU A 83 -8.68 -15.60 -14.53
N ARG A 84 -7.57 -15.81 -13.83
CA ARG A 84 -6.82 -17.07 -13.93
C ARG A 84 -7.60 -18.27 -13.39
N HIS A 85 -8.38 -18.08 -12.32
CA HIS A 85 -9.19 -19.14 -11.72
C HIS A 85 -10.39 -19.52 -12.61
N THR A 86 -11.06 -18.54 -13.20
CA THR A 86 -12.24 -18.75 -14.06
C THR A 86 -11.87 -19.11 -15.51
N GLY A 87 -10.60 -18.91 -15.90
CA GLY A 87 -10.11 -19.21 -17.25
C GLY A 87 -10.53 -18.19 -18.31
N GLY A 88 -11.02 -17.01 -17.90
CA GLY A 88 -11.53 -15.99 -18.81
C GLY A 88 -11.47 -14.59 -18.20
N ALA A 89 -11.53 -13.59 -19.07
CA ALA A 89 -11.59 -12.20 -18.64
C ALA A 89 -12.90 -11.91 -17.92
N LEU A 90 -12.84 -11.18 -16.81
CA LEU A 90 -14.02 -10.69 -16.11
C LEU A 90 -14.71 -9.61 -16.93
N SER A 91 -16.04 -9.50 -16.79
CA SER A 91 -16.77 -8.41 -17.43
C SER A 91 -16.28 -7.06 -16.90
N ARG A 92 -16.44 -6.01 -17.73
CA ARG A 92 -16.05 -4.64 -17.36
C ARG A 92 -16.69 -4.21 -16.04
N ASP A 93 -17.96 -4.56 -15.83
CA ASP A 93 -18.72 -4.19 -14.63
C ASP A 93 -18.18 -4.88 -13.37
N VAL A 94 -17.83 -6.17 -13.47
CA VAL A 94 -17.22 -6.90 -12.35
C VAL A 94 -15.84 -6.32 -12.03
N ARG A 95 -15.02 -6.03 -13.05
CA ARG A 95 -13.70 -5.40 -12.85
C ARG A 95 -13.84 -4.03 -12.19
N ALA A 96 -14.77 -3.20 -12.65
CA ALA A 96 -15.05 -1.89 -12.05
C ALA A 96 -15.55 -2.03 -10.60
N GLY A 97 -16.42 -3.00 -10.32
CA GLY A 97 -16.90 -3.30 -8.97
C GLY A 97 -15.78 -3.72 -8.01
N ILE A 98 -14.85 -4.56 -8.46
CA ILE A 98 -13.69 -4.96 -7.65
C ILE A 98 -12.77 -3.76 -7.39
N GLN A 99 -12.55 -2.90 -8.39
CA GLN A 99 -11.73 -1.71 -8.21
C GLN A 99 -12.36 -0.73 -7.21
N ALA A 100 -13.68 -0.49 -7.30
CA ALA A 100 -14.40 0.32 -6.34
C ALA A 100 -14.32 -0.25 -4.92
N ALA A 101 -14.42 -1.58 -4.77
CA ALA A 101 -14.23 -2.24 -3.47
C ALA A 101 -12.80 -2.07 -2.92
N ASP A 102 -11.77 -2.06 -3.77
CA ASP A 102 -10.39 -1.77 -3.34
C ASP A 102 -10.20 -0.31 -2.94
N ASP A 103 -10.89 0.63 -3.59
CA ASP A 103 -10.83 2.04 -3.21
C ASP A 103 -11.55 2.29 -1.87
N GLU A 104 -12.70 1.63 -1.63
CA GLU A 104 -13.35 1.59 -0.31
C GLU A 104 -12.39 1.01 0.76
N ARG A 105 -11.67 -0.06 0.43
CA ARG A 105 -10.67 -0.69 1.31
C ARG A 105 -9.54 0.29 1.67
N LYS A 106 -8.98 1.00 0.68
CA LYS A 106 -7.93 2.01 0.90
C LYS A 106 -8.44 3.15 1.79
N ALA A 107 -9.65 3.65 1.56
CA ALA A 107 -10.26 4.69 2.37
C ALA A 107 -10.52 4.22 3.81
N ALA A 108 -10.96 2.96 4.00
CA ALA A 108 -11.11 2.37 5.32
C ALA A 108 -9.76 2.23 6.05
N LEU A 109 -8.70 1.80 5.37
CA LEU A 109 -7.36 1.72 5.95
C LEU A 109 -6.79 3.09 6.32
N ALA A 110 -7.06 4.13 5.53
CA ALA A 110 -6.65 5.49 5.86
C ALA A 110 -7.32 5.96 7.17
N ARG A 111 -8.65 5.78 7.29
CA ARG A 111 -9.40 6.10 8.52
C ARG A 111 -8.91 5.30 9.73
N ALA A 112 -8.65 3.99 9.55
CA ALA A 112 -8.12 3.14 10.60
C ALA A 112 -6.75 3.62 11.11
N ARG A 113 -5.88 4.13 10.22
CA ARG A 113 -4.58 4.71 10.62
C ARG A 113 -4.76 5.98 11.45
N GLU A 114 -5.69 6.86 11.07
CA GLU A 114 -6.01 8.07 11.83
C GLU A 114 -6.55 7.72 13.22
N GLU A 115 -7.43 6.71 13.31
CA GLU A 115 -7.95 6.22 14.58
C GLU A 115 -6.88 5.55 15.44
N ALA A 116 -5.99 4.76 14.83
CA ALA A 116 -4.86 4.15 15.53
C ALA A 116 -3.94 5.19 16.15
N ALA A 117 -3.71 6.31 15.47
CA ALA A 117 -2.87 7.41 15.96
C ALA A 117 -3.48 8.16 17.15
N ARG A 118 -4.79 8.03 17.38
CA ARG A 118 -5.51 8.62 18.53
C ARG A 118 -5.60 7.69 19.75
N ARG A 119 -5.07 6.46 19.66
CA ARG A 119 -5.08 5.47 20.73
C ARG A 119 -3.73 5.37 21.42
#